data_AF-A0A1H9WQZ3-F1
#
_entry.id   AF-A0A1H9WQZ3-F1
#
_cell.length_a   1.000
_cell.length_b   1.000
_cell.length_c   1.000
_cell.angle_alpha   90.00
_cell.angle_beta   90.00
_cell.angle_gamma   90.00
#
_symmetry.space_group_name_H-M   'P 1'
#
loop_
_entity.id
_entity.type
_entity.pdbx_description
1 polymer ?
#
loop_
_entity_poly.entity_id
_entity_poly.type
_entity_poly.pdbx_seq_one_letter_code
_entity_poly.pdbx_strand_id
1 'polypeptide(L)'
;MQIEPRRWPGRVVPSTDADVDIAVESLCVRASWPDADRRWVRRLLEPWFAAGWSVDALLVAVDTRPDGTRQGRPRSRAQVAHEFLRARLRTWTADGAGLARPPLAGMSLGEWYRVNRRNAALHAPRSRPGLTSEGERARAESRALAHRRDPVERSREKGRRRQEVLDSLLVPGQEAPSFADSWRLVAELVPVPRVCSACGHVRNEVARPAHRVA
;
A
#
# COMPACT_ATOMS: atom_id res chain seq x y z
N MET A 1 25.94 1.79 16.50
CA MET A 1 25.55 1.11 15.26
C MET A 1 24.87 2.15 14.38
N GLN A 2 25.49 2.56 13.26
CA GLN A 2 24.91 3.58 12.39
C GLN A 2 24.01 2.91 11.35
N ILE A 3 22.73 3.26 11.34
CA ILE A 3 21.78 2.77 10.34
C ILE A 3 21.81 3.74 9.17
N GLU A 4 22.02 3.24 7.95
CA GLU A 4 21.91 4.06 6.74
C GLU A 4 20.49 4.67 6.64
N PRO A 5 20.33 5.96 6.28
CA PRO A 5 19.01 6.59 6.18
C PRO A 5 18.00 5.83 5.32
N ARG A 6 18.44 5.24 4.19
CA ARG A 6 17.58 4.44 3.31
C ARG A 6 17.05 3.16 3.98
N ARG A 7 17.77 2.67 4.99
CA ARG A 7 17.45 1.45 5.74
C ARG A 7 16.78 1.73 7.07
N TRP A 8 16.54 2.99 7.41
CA TRP A 8 15.84 3.34 8.65
C TRP A 8 14.46 2.66 8.70
N PRO A 9 14.12 1.94 9.77
CA PRO A 9 12.80 1.32 9.86
C PRO A 9 11.69 2.37 9.96
N GLY A 10 10.75 2.36 9.01
CA GLY A 10 9.72 3.41 8.90
C GLY A 10 8.80 3.56 10.12
N ARG A 11 8.49 2.43 10.79
CA ARG A 11 7.65 2.37 12.00
C ARG A 11 8.41 2.66 13.30
N VAL A 12 9.73 2.80 13.26
CA VAL A 12 10.51 3.07 14.47
C VAL A 12 10.44 4.54 14.83
N VAL A 13 10.14 4.81 16.10
CA VAL A 13 10.25 6.14 16.70
C VAL A 13 11.71 6.41 17.04
N PRO A 14 12.35 7.47 16.52
CA PRO A 14 13.72 7.79 16.85
C PRO A 14 13.83 8.19 18.32
N SER A 15 14.83 7.65 19.01
CA SER A 15 15.00 7.82 20.47
C SER A 15 16.18 8.69 20.86
N THR A 16 17.17 8.82 19.97
CA THR A 16 18.40 9.59 20.19
C THR A 16 18.55 10.68 19.14
N ASP A 17 19.38 11.69 19.39
CA ASP A 17 19.64 12.75 18.42
C ASP A 17 20.16 12.24 17.08
N ALA A 18 21.00 11.20 17.11
CA ALA A 18 21.50 10.55 15.91
C ALA A 18 20.38 9.80 15.17
N ASP A 19 19.47 9.13 15.90
CA ASP A 19 18.29 8.51 15.29
C ASP A 19 17.39 9.55 14.62
N VAL A 20 17.22 10.73 15.25
CA VAL A 20 16.42 11.82 14.70
C VAL A 20 17.02 12.31 13.37
N ASP A 21 18.34 12.51 13.30
CA ASP A 21 19.01 12.89 12.05
C ASP A 21 18.80 11.86 10.94
N ILE A 22 18.96 10.57 11.26
CA ILE A 22 18.78 9.47 10.32
C ILE A 22 17.32 9.36 9.87
N ALA A 23 16.36 9.53 10.79
CA ALA A 23 14.93 9.50 10.51
C ALA A 23 14.49 10.67 9.62
N VAL A 24 15.03 11.87 9.86
CA VAL A 24 14.78 13.06 9.02
C VAL A 24 15.31 12.85 7.61
N GLU A 25 16.53 12.33 7.47
CA GLU A 25 17.09 12.03 6.15
C GLU A 25 16.29 10.91 5.45
N SER A 26 15.88 9.88 6.17
CA SER A 26 14.99 8.82 5.66
C SER A 26 13.67 9.39 5.14
N LEU A 27 13.05 10.32 5.89
CA LEU A 27 11.81 10.98 5.47
C LEU A 27 12.02 11.76 4.18
N CYS A 28 13.08 12.58 4.09
CA CYS A 28 13.36 13.39 2.91
C CYS A 28 13.63 12.51 1.66
N VAL A 29 14.34 11.39 1.83
CA VAL A 29 14.59 10.44 0.74
C VAL A 29 13.30 9.78 0.26
N ARG A 30 12.45 9.28 1.18
CA ARG A 30 11.18 8.60 0.83
C ARG A 30 10.16 9.56 0.21
N ALA A 31 10.12 10.79 0.70
CA ALA A 31 9.27 11.84 0.14
C ALA A 31 9.81 12.42 -1.18
N SER A 32 11.01 12.00 -1.63
CA SER A 32 11.70 12.52 -2.81
C SER A 32 11.92 14.04 -2.74
N TRP A 33 12.40 14.55 -1.60
CA TRP A 33 12.67 15.97 -1.36
C TRP A 33 14.18 16.25 -1.24
N PRO A 34 14.95 16.14 -2.35
CA PRO A 34 16.40 16.34 -2.32
C PRO A 34 16.78 17.77 -1.92
N ASP A 35 15.91 18.73 -2.18
CA ASP A 35 16.04 20.18 -1.92
C ASP A 35 15.71 20.59 -0.47
N ALA A 36 15.21 19.68 0.37
CA ALA A 36 14.79 20.03 1.73
C ALA A 36 15.97 20.48 2.62
N ASP A 37 15.81 21.55 3.39
CA ASP A 37 16.77 21.86 4.46
C ASP A 37 16.52 20.93 5.66
N ARG A 38 17.46 19.99 5.87
CA ARG A 38 17.39 18.98 6.93
C ARG A 38 17.34 19.59 8.32
N ARG A 39 18.02 20.72 8.55
CA ARG A 39 18.04 21.39 9.86
C ARG A 39 16.67 21.97 10.20
N TRP A 40 15.98 22.55 9.22
CA TRP A 40 14.62 23.06 9.39
C TRP A 40 13.61 21.93 9.56
N VAL A 41 13.71 20.87 8.77
CA VAL A 41 12.85 19.69 8.90
C VAL A 41 13.04 19.02 10.26
N ARG A 42 14.29 18.86 10.73
CA ARG A 42 14.60 18.35 12.08
C ARG A 42 13.89 19.15 13.16
N ARG A 43 14.10 20.46 13.21
CA ARG A 43 13.46 21.34 14.21
C ARG A 43 11.93 21.26 14.19
N LEU A 44 11.34 21.09 13.01
CA LEU A 44 9.89 20.95 12.88
C LEU A 44 9.39 19.60 13.42
N LEU A 45 10.13 18.51 13.19
CA LEU A 45 9.72 17.14 13.49
C LEU A 45 10.09 16.65 14.89
N GLU A 46 11.04 17.28 15.55
CA GLU A 46 11.46 16.96 16.92
C GLU A 46 10.29 16.80 17.92
N PRO A 47 9.31 17.73 18.02
CA PRO A 47 8.16 17.55 18.91
C PRO A 47 7.25 16.39 18.52
N TRP A 48 7.22 16.01 17.24
CA TRP A 48 6.43 14.88 16.74
C TRP A 48 7.06 13.57 17.16
N PHE A 49 8.38 13.45 16.99
CA PHE A 49 9.13 12.27 17.43
C PHE A 49 9.03 12.09 18.95
N ALA A 50 9.16 13.17 19.72
CA ALA A 50 8.94 13.14 21.17
C ALA A 50 7.52 12.66 21.56
N ALA A 51 6.52 12.94 20.72
CA ALA A 51 5.14 12.47 20.88
C ALA A 51 4.90 11.03 20.35
N GLY A 52 5.95 10.28 20.02
CA GLY A 52 5.84 8.88 19.60
C GLY A 52 5.54 8.69 18.11
N TRP A 53 5.72 9.73 17.29
CA TRP A 53 5.52 9.62 15.85
C TRP A 53 6.71 8.92 15.17
N SER A 54 6.43 8.11 14.16
CA SER A 54 7.43 7.47 13.32
C SER A 54 7.49 8.10 11.93
N VAL A 55 8.52 7.80 11.14
CA VAL A 55 8.66 8.33 9.78
C VAL A 55 7.45 7.95 8.91
N ASP A 56 6.97 6.71 9.00
CA ASP A 56 5.79 6.28 8.23
C ASP A 56 4.52 7.00 8.70
N ALA A 57 4.38 7.25 10.01
CA ALA A 57 3.26 8.03 10.53
C ALA A 57 3.25 9.45 9.98
N LEU A 58 4.42 10.08 9.89
CA LEU A 58 4.58 11.42 9.32
C LEU A 58 4.31 11.44 7.81
N LEU A 59 4.79 10.44 7.06
CA LEU A 59 4.50 10.31 5.63
C LEU A 59 2.99 10.15 5.38
N VAL A 60 2.30 9.34 6.18
CA VAL A 60 0.83 9.23 6.10
C VAL A 60 0.16 10.55 6.44
N ALA A 61 0.57 11.21 7.52
CA ALA A 61 -0.01 12.50 7.93
C ALA A 61 0.22 13.65 6.96
N VAL A 62 1.21 13.56 6.06
CA VAL A 62 1.38 14.51 4.95
C VAL A 62 0.24 14.37 3.94
N ASP A 63 -0.26 13.15 3.72
CA ASP A 63 -1.26 12.84 2.71
C ASP A 63 -2.70 12.81 3.27
N THR A 64 -2.86 12.49 4.56
CA THR A 64 -4.16 12.36 5.22
C THR A 64 -4.31 13.27 6.44
N ARG A 65 -5.55 13.63 6.73
CA ARG A 65 -5.98 14.34 7.94
C ARG A 65 -6.30 13.34 9.06
N PRO A 66 -6.47 13.81 10.32
CA PRO A 66 -6.88 12.95 11.43
C PRO A 66 -8.20 12.20 11.21
N ASP A 67 -9.13 12.77 10.44
CA ASP A 67 -10.41 12.16 10.07
C ASP A 67 -10.29 11.11 8.93
N GLY A 68 -9.08 10.85 8.45
CA GLY A 68 -8.79 9.92 7.36
C GLY A 68 -9.00 10.50 5.95
N THR A 69 -9.47 11.75 5.84
CA THR A 69 -9.64 12.40 4.53
C THR A 69 -8.30 12.83 3.95
N ARG A 70 -8.21 12.93 2.62
CA ARG A 70 -6.97 13.36 1.94
C ARG A 70 -6.73 14.85 2.14
N GLN A 71 -5.49 15.25 2.40
CA GLN A 71 -5.16 16.66 2.59
C GLN A 71 -5.05 17.46 1.27
N GLY A 72 -4.94 16.80 0.12
CA GLY A 72 -4.92 17.45 -1.19
C GLY A 72 -3.72 17.04 -2.04
N ARG A 73 -3.24 17.95 -2.90
CA ARG A 73 -2.18 17.64 -3.87
C ARG A 73 -0.81 17.44 -3.19
N PRO A 74 0.06 16.58 -3.75
CA PRO A 74 1.45 16.46 -3.31
C PRO A 74 2.22 17.78 -3.41
N ARG A 75 3.36 17.87 -2.70
CA ARG A 75 4.26 19.03 -2.76
C ARG A 75 4.71 19.31 -4.20
N SER A 76 4.62 20.56 -4.64
CA SER A 76 5.24 20.99 -5.89
C SER A 76 6.71 21.38 -5.69
N ARG A 77 7.53 21.32 -6.74
CA ARG A 77 8.96 21.70 -6.66
C ARG A 77 9.21 23.16 -6.29
N ALA A 78 8.23 24.04 -6.48
CA ALA A 78 8.34 25.46 -6.11
C ALA A 78 8.08 25.71 -4.62
N GLN A 79 7.52 24.72 -3.91
CA GLN A 79 7.21 24.86 -2.48
C GLN A 79 8.39 24.42 -1.62
N VAL A 80 8.70 25.25 -0.63
CA VAL A 80 9.71 24.94 0.39
C VAL A 80 9.24 23.76 1.24
N ALA A 81 10.07 22.71 1.33
CA ALA A 81 9.68 21.44 1.94
C ALA A 81 9.22 21.56 3.40
N HIS A 82 9.93 22.33 4.22
CA HIS A 82 9.59 22.48 5.64
C HIS A 82 8.32 23.31 5.87
N GLU A 83 8.04 24.29 5.01
CA GLU A 83 6.80 25.07 5.07
C GLU A 83 5.60 24.24 4.64
N PHE A 84 5.76 23.45 3.57
CA PHE A 84 4.76 22.48 3.13
C PHE A 84 4.46 21.47 4.25
N LEU A 85 5.49 20.88 4.85
CA LEU A 85 5.35 19.96 5.96
C LEU A 85 4.63 20.61 7.15
N ARG A 86 5.01 21.83 7.54
CA ARG A 86 4.34 22.59 8.61
C ARG A 86 2.87 22.85 8.30
N ALA A 87 2.53 23.15 7.05
CA ALA A 87 1.14 23.36 6.63
C ALA A 87 0.31 22.08 6.73
N ARG A 88 0.87 20.92 6.35
CA ARG A 88 0.21 19.61 6.44
C ARG A 88 0.01 19.15 7.87
N LEU A 89 1.04 19.31 8.69
CA LEU A 89 1.02 18.85 10.08
C LEU A 89 0.14 19.73 10.98
N ARG A 90 -0.17 20.98 10.59
CA ARG A 90 -1.09 21.86 11.33
C ARG A 90 -2.49 21.26 11.53
N THR A 91 -2.98 20.43 10.60
CA THR A 91 -4.29 19.77 10.76
C THR A 91 -4.30 18.73 11.88
N TRP A 92 -3.13 18.27 12.30
CA TRP A 92 -2.95 17.29 13.38
C TRP A 92 -2.69 17.96 14.74
N THR A 93 -2.72 19.29 14.81
CA THR A 93 -2.54 20.09 16.03
C THR A 93 -3.69 21.09 16.27
N ALA A 94 -4.69 21.13 15.41
CA ALA A 94 -5.65 22.25 15.33
C ALA A 94 -6.63 22.36 16.52
N ASP A 95 -6.85 21.29 17.28
CA ASP A 95 -7.90 21.24 18.30
C ASP A 95 -7.46 21.70 19.71
N GLY A 96 -6.31 22.37 19.83
CA GLY A 96 -5.86 23.00 21.09
C GLY A 96 -5.49 22.04 22.24
N ALA A 97 -5.75 20.74 22.11
CA ALA A 97 -5.52 19.71 23.12
C ALA A 97 -4.15 19.01 23.02
N GLY A 98 -3.22 19.54 22.23
CA GLY A 98 -1.92 18.92 21.94
C GLY A 98 -1.89 18.16 20.61
N LEU A 99 -0.82 17.38 20.40
CA LEU A 99 -0.65 16.56 19.20
C LEU A 99 -1.70 15.44 19.17
N ALA A 100 -2.42 15.32 18.05
CA ALA A 100 -3.32 14.19 17.82
C ALA A 100 -2.54 12.86 17.80
N ARG A 101 -3.26 11.75 17.99
CA ARG A 101 -2.65 10.42 17.91
C ARG A 101 -2.09 10.16 16.51
N PRO A 102 -0.91 9.51 16.39
CA PRO A 102 -0.33 9.23 15.09
C PRO A 102 -1.23 8.27 14.28
N PRO A 103 -1.32 8.43 12.95
CA PRO A 103 -2.09 7.52 12.09
C PRO A 103 -1.57 6.09 12.11
N LEU A 104 -0.28 5.93 12.41
CA LEU A 104 0.39 4.64 12.55
C LEU A 104 1.15 4.60 13.87
N ALA A 105 0.83 3.62 14.71
CA ALA A 105 1.52 3.42 15.98
C ALA A 105 3.02 3.14 15.75
N GLY A 106 3.88 3.98 16.33
CA GLY A 106 5.31 3.73 16.34
C GLY A 106 5.69 2.53 17.20
N MET A 107 6.91 2.02 17.00
CA MET A 107 7.52 1.01 17.87
C MET A 107 8.96 1.41 18.20
N SER A 108 9.53 0.81 19.24
CA SER A 108 10.95 1.01 19.56
C SER A 108 11.85 0.26 18.58
N LEU A 109 13.10 0.72 18.42
CA LEU A 109 14.08 0.04 17.56
C LEU A 109 14.34 -1.41 18.01
N GLY A 110 14.41 -1.65 19.32
CA GLY A 110 14.59 -3.00 19.88
C GLY A 110 13.40 -3.92 19.63
N GLU A 111 12.17 -3.40 19.70
CA GLU A 111 10.97 -4.13 19.30
C GLU A 111 10.97 -4.47 17.81
N TRP A 112 11.35 -3.50 16.96
CA TRP A 112 11.47 -3.73 15.53
C TRP A 112 12.47 -4.87 15.21
N TYR A 113 13.63 -4.90 15.87
CA TYR A 113 14.59 -6.01 15.69
C TYR A 113 14.02 -7.37 16.10
N ARG A 114 13.23 -7.42 17.18
CA ARG A 114 12.57 -8.66 17.63
C ARG A 114 11.56 -9.14 16.60
N VAL A 115 10.68 -8.25 16.12
CA VAL A 115 9.69 -8.57 15.08
C VAL A 115 10.38 -8.99 13.79
N ASN A 116 11.39 -8.26 13.33
CA ASN A 116 12.09 -8.55 12.09
C ASN A 116 12.84 -9.90 12.16
N ARG A 117 13.47 -10.23 13.30
CA ARG A 117 14.11 -11.54 13.51
C ARG A 117 13.09 -12.68 13.48
N ARG A 118 11.93 -12.48 14.12
CA ARG A 118 10.83 -13.46 14.09
C ARG A 118 10.33 -13.68 12.67
N ASN A 119 10.10 -12.61 11.92
CA ASN A 119 9.63 -12.69 10.53
C ASN A 119 10.68 -13.36 9.63
N ALA A 120 11.96 -13.02 9.80
CA ALA A 120 13.05 -13.67 9.07
C ALA A 120 13.10 -15.19 9.34
N ALA A 121 12.86 -15.63 10.57
CA ALA A 121 12.78 -17.04 10.91
C ALA A 121 11.54 -17.73 10.31
N LEU A 122 10.38 -17.06 10.34
CA LEU A 122 9.13 -17.59 9.77
C LEU A 122 9.19 -17.73 8.24
N HIS A 123 9.83 -16.78 7.58
CA HIS A 123 9.98 -16.74 6.12
C HIS A 123 11.32 -17.29 5.64
N ALA A 124 12.13 -17.86 6.53
CA ALA A 124 13.35 -18.54 6.15
C ALA A 124 13.02 -19.63 5.13
N PRO A 125 13.78 -19.75 4.03
CA PRO A 125 13.60 -20.84 3.09
C PRO A 125 13.67 -22.16 3.85
N ARG A 126 12.58 -22.92 3.84
CA ARG A 126 12.58 -24.26 4.43
C ARG A 126 13.58 -25.09 3.64
N SER A 127 14.58 -25.64 4.33
CA SER A 127 15.45 -26.65 3.74
C SER A 127 14.57 -27.79 3.27
N ARG A 128 14.40 -27.92 1.95
CA ARG A 128 13.69 -29.04 1.36
C ARG A 128 14.68 -30.20 1.33
N PRO A 129 14.31 -31.38 1.87
CA PRO A 129 15.11 -32.57 1.61
C PRO A 129 15.33 -32.69 0.09
N GLY A 130 16.50 -33.18 -0.31
CA GLY A 130 16.73 -33.59 -1.69
C GLY A 130 15.60 -34.53 -2.11
N LEU A 131 15.20 -34.46 -3.39
CA LEU A 131 14.25 -35.45 -3.89
C LEU A 131 14.88 -36.84 -3.76
N THR A 132 14.06 -37.84 -3.44
CA THR A 132 14.46 -39.24 -3.61
C THR A 132 14.72 -39.51 -5.10
N SER A 133 15.43 -40.59 -5.42
CA SER A 133 15.66 -41.03 -6.80
C SER A 133 14.36 -41.17 -7.61
N GLU A 134 13.28 -41.60 -6.97
CA GLU A 134 11.93 -41.63 -7.55
C GLU A 134 11.37 -40.22 -7.82
N GLY A 135 11.54 -39.30 -6.87
CA GLY A 135 11.14 -37.91 -7.05
C GLY A 135 11.93 -37.23 -8.19
N GLU A 136 13.24 -37.50 -8.30
CA GLU A 136 14.06 -36.98 -9.39
C GLU A 136 13.58 -37.50 -10.75
N ARG A 137 13.23 -38.78 -10.83
CA ARG A 137 12.65 -39.40 -12.03
C ARG A 137 11.31 -38.77 -12.40
N ALA A 138 10.39 -38.62 -11.45
CA ALA A 138 9.10 -37.95 -11.68
C ALA A 138 9.27 -36.47 -12.11
N ARG A 139 10.26 -35.76 -11.55
CA ARG A 139 10.59 -34.39 -11.96
C ARG A 139 11.15 -34.35 -13.39
N ALA A 140 12.02 -35.28 -13.74
CA ALA A 140 12.59 -35.39 -15.09
C ALA A 140 11.50 -35.71 -16.12
N GLU A 141 10.60 -36.65 -15.82
CA GLU A 141 9.46 -37.01 -16.66
C GLU A 141 8.49 -35.82 -16.84
N SER A 142 8.15 -35.12 -15.74
CA SER A 142 7.31 -33.93 -15.79
C SER A 142 7.93 -32.81 -16.65
N ARG A 143 9.24 -32.59 -16.52
CA ARG A 143 9.98 -31.62 -17.37
C ARG A 143 9.99 -32.06 -18.83
N ALA A 144 10.24 -33.34 -19.11
CA ALA A 144 10.24 -33.87 -20.47
C ALA A 144 8.86 -33.72 -21.14
N LEU A 145 7.77 -33.98 -20.41
CA LEU A 145 6.39 -33.72 -20.85
C LEU A 145 6.14 -32.23 -21.08
N ALA A 146 6.64 -31.37 -20.19
CA ALA A 146 6.55 -29.92 -20.33
C ALA A 146 7.43 -29.35 -21.44
N HIS A 147 8.40 -30.07 -21.99
CA HIS A 147 9.14 -29.64 -23.18
C HIS A 147 8.51 -30.13 -24.49
N ARG A 148 7.66 -31.17 -24.43
CA ARG A 148 6.99 -31.75 -25.60
C ARG A 148 5.66 -31.07 -25.97
N ARG A 149 4.97 -30.42 -25.03
CA ARG A 149 3.70 -29.72 -25.29
C ARG A 149 3.93 -28.27 -25.71
N ASP A 150 3.36 -27.86 -26.84
CA ASP A 150 3.32 -26.47 -27.30
C ASP A 150 2.88 -25.54 -26.15
N PRO A 151 3.65 -24.49 -25.83
CA PRO A 151 3.28 -23.48 -24.83
C PRO A 151 1.85 -22.94 -25.01
N VAL A 152 1.38 -22.79 -26.26
CA VAL A 152 0.04 -22.29 -26.57
C VAL A 152 -1.02 -23.32 -26.19
N GLU A 153 -0.83 -24.58 -26.54
CA GLU A 153 -1.75 -25.67 -26.17
C GLU A 153 -1.85 -25.84 -24.65
N ARG A 154 -0.72 -25.73 -23.94
CA ARG A 154 -0.69 -25.77 -22.47
C ARG A 154 -1.47 -24.62 -21.84
N SER A 155 -1.32 -23.42 -22.41
CA SER A 155 -2.09 -22.25 -21.96
C SER A 155 -3.59 -22.46 -22.17
N ARG A 156 -3.98 -22.98 -23.34
CA ARG A 156 -5.37 -23.32 -23.67
C ARG A 156 -5.95 -24.40 -22.76
N GLU A 157 -5.19 -25.47 -22.49
CA GLU A 157 -5.60 -26.55 -21.59
C GLU A 157 -5.78 -26.05 -20.15
N LYS A 158 -4.87 -25.21 -19.66
CA LYS A 158 -5.00 -24.56 -18.36
C LYS A 158 -6.22 -23.65 -18.30
N GLY A 159 -6.51 -22.93 -19.39
CA GLY A 159 -7.73 -22.13 -19.54
C GLY A 159 -9.00 -22.98 -19.43
N ARG A 160 -9.07 -24.09 -20.18
CA ARG A 160 -10.20 -25.03 -20.13
C ARG A 160 -10.43 -25.60 -18.73
N ARG A 161 -9.38 -26.12 -18.09
CA ARG A 161 -9.49 -26.67 -16.71
C ARG A 161 -9.97 -25.62 -15.72
N ARG A 162 -9.50 -24.37 -15.86
CA ARG A 162 -9.96 -23.28 -15.00
C ARG A 162 -11.43 -22.98 -15.22
N GLN A 163 -11.88 -22.96 -16.48
CA GLN A 163 -13.28 -22.75 -16.82
C GLN A 163 -14.16 -23.88 -16.29
N GLU A 164 -13.78 -25.14 -16.50
CA GLU A 164 -14.48 -26.32 -15.98
C GLU A 164 -14.64 -26.26 -14.45
N VAL A 165 -13.61 -25.84 -13.72
CA VAL A 165 -13.69 -25.65 -12.27
C VAL A 165 -14.65 -24.50 -11.92
N LEU A 166 -14.59 -23.37 -12.61
CA LEU A 166 -15.51 -22.25 -12.36
C LEU A 166 -16.96 -22.64 -12.65
N ASP A 167 -17.20 -23.39 -13.73
CA ASP A 167 -18.51 -23.89 -14.11
C ASP A 167 -19.02 -24.90 -13.07
N SER A 168 -18.14 -25.74 -12.50
CA SER A 168 -18.51 -26.68 -11.42
C SER A 168 -18.91 -26.00 -10.10
N LEU A 169 -18.53 -24.73 -9.91
CA LEU A 169 -18.91 -23.94 -8.75
C LEU A 169 -20.26 -23.24 -8.93
N LEU A 170 -20.85 -23.28 -10.13
CA LEU A 170 -22.18 -22.73 -10.38
C LEU A 170 -23.24 -23.59 -9.71
N VAL A 171 -24.23 -22.93 -9.12
CA VAL A 171 -25.41 -23.60 -8.56
C VAL A 171 -26.21 -24.23 -9.72
N PRO A 172 -26.71 -25.48 -9.61
CA PRO A 172 -27.50 -26.10 -10.67
C PRO A 172 -28.66 -25.21 -11.14
N GLY A 173 -28.72 -24.95 -12.45
CA GLY A 173 -29.73 -24.07 -13.06
C GLY A 173 -29.35 -22.59 -13.15
N GLN A 174 -28.14 -22.20 -12.75
CA GLN A 174 -27.60 -20.85 -12.93
C GLN A 174 -26.57 -20.83 -14.06
N GLU A 175 -26.67 -19.85 -14.95
CA GLU A 175 -25.67 -19.60 -15.99
C GLU A 175 -24.56 -18.68 -15.46
N ALA A 176 -23.34 -18.87 -15.97
CA ALA A 176 -22.22 -17.98 -15.66
C ALA A 176 -22.56 -16.54 -16.12
N PRO A 177 -22.29 -15.51 -15.30
CA PRO A 177 -22.51 -14.13 -15.71
C PRO A 177 -21.71 -13.82 -16.97
N SER A 178 -22.38 -13.28 -17.99
CA SER A 178 -21.69 -12.85 -19.20
C SER A 178 -20.89 -11.57 -18.93
N PHE A 179 -20.03 -11.23 -19.89
CA PHE A 179 -19.33 -9.95 -19.87
C PHE A 179 -20.31 -8.76 -19.89
N ALA A 180 -21.43 -8.89 -20.59
CA ALA A 180 -22.47 -7.86 -20.61
C ALA A 180 -23.16 -7.71 -19.24
N ASP A 181 -23.37 -8.81 -18.52
CA ASP A 181 -23.95 -8.79 -17.16
C ASP A 181 -23.00 -8.14 -16.16
N SER A 182 -21.70 -8.45 -16.29
CA SER A 182 -20.65 -7.81 -15.49
C SER A 182 -20.59 -6.31 -15.74
N TRP A 183 -20.73 -5.86 -17.00
CA TRP A 183 -20.77 -4.43 -17.33
C TRP A 183 -22.04 -3.73 -16.86
N ARG A 184 -23.20 -4.40 -16.88
CA ARG A 184 -24.43 -3.87 -16.28
C ARG A 184 -24.27 -3.65 -14.78
N LEU A 185 -23.73 -4.64 -14.06
CA LEU A 185 -23.42 -4.53 -12.63
C LEU A 185 -22.44 -3.38 -12.32
N VAL A 186 -21.39 -3.21 -13.14
CA VAL A 186 -20.45 -2.10 -12.98
C VAL A 186 -21.12 -0.75 -13.26
N ALA A 187 -21.99 -0.65 -14.26
CA ALA A 187 -22.74 0.56 -14.56
C ALA A 187 -23.78 0.93 -13.49
N GLU A 188 -24.34 -0.07 -12.79
CA GLU A 188 -25.25 0.12 -11.66
C GLU A 188 -24.52 0.54 -10.37
N LEU A 189 -23.32 0.01 -10.15
CA LEU A 189 -22.53 0.27 -8.92
C LEU A 189 -21.63 1.50 -9.01
N VAL A 190 -21.19 1.87 -10.22
CA VAL A 190 -20.32 3.03 -10.45
C VAL A 190 -21.11 4.08 -11.23
N PRO A 191 -21.46 5.23 -10.63
CA PRO A 191 -22.05 6.33 -11.38
C PRO A 191 -21.02 6.81 -12.40
N VAL A 192 -21.16 6.37 -13.64
CA VAL A 192 -20.27 6.80 -14.73
C VAL A 192 -20.64 8.25 -15.05
N PRO A 193 -19.74 9.22 -14.83
CA PRO A 193 -20.07 10.61 -15.12
C PRO A 193 -20.33 10.77 -16.61
N ARG A 194 -21.55 11.15 -16.98
CA ARG A 194 -21.88 11.45 -18.37
C ARG A 194 -21.25 12.79 -18.74
N VAL A 195 -20.25 12.74 -19.62
CA VAL A 195 -19.65 13.93 -20.21
C VAL A 195 -20.54 14.42 -21.35
N CYS A 196 -20.96 15.69 -21.31
CA CYS A 196 -21.70 16.30 -22.40
C CYS A 196 -20.85 16.33 -23.67
N SER A 197 -21.30 15.68 -24.74
CA SER A 197 -20.58 15.62 -26.03
C SER A 197 -20.42 16.98 -26.72
N ALA A 198 -21.21 17.99 -26.34
CA ALA A 198 -21.17 19.34 -26.91
C ALA A 198 -20.23 20.32 -26.18
N CYS A 199 -20.00 20.14 -24.86
CA CYS A 199 -19.24 21.12 -24.07
C CYS A 199 -18.26 20.54 -23.05
N GLY A 200 -18.09 19.20 -23.01
CA GLY A 200 -17.08 18.54 -22.18
C GLY A 200 -17.31 18.57 -20.67
N HIS A 201 -18.42 19.15 -20.20
CA HIS A 201 -18.75 19.19 -18.77
C HIS A 201 -19.27 17.84 -18.27
N VAL A 202 -18.73 17.39 -17.12
CA VAL A 202 -19.23 16.23 -16.36
C VAL A 202 -20.46 16.65 -15.57
N ARG A 203 -21.63 16.08 -15.87
CA ARG A 203 -22.81 16.22 -15.00
C ARG A 203 -22.72 15.17 -13.89
N ASN A 204 -22.54 15.62 -12.65
CA ASN A 204 -22.74 14.78 -11.48
C ASN A 204 -24.26 14.67 -11.26
N GLU A 205 -24.86 13.56 -11.69
CA GLU A 205 -26.23 13.24 -11.28
C GLU A 205 -26.21 12.93 -9.78
N VAL A 206 -26.86 13.79 -9.00
CA VAL A 206 -27.05 13.58 -7.56
C VAL A 206 -27.91 12.34 -7.38
N ALA A 207 -27.35 11.31 -6.78
CA ALA A 207 -28.06 10.08 -6.45
C ALA A 207 -29.33 10.42 -5.63
N ARG A 208 -30.50 10.10 -6.17
CA ARG A 208 -31.73 9.98 -5.36
C ARG A 208 -31.59 8.71 -4.51
N PRO A 209 -31.91 8.76 -3.19
CA PRO A 209 -31.96 7.53 -2.41
C PRO A 209 -33.21 6.75 -2.82
N ALA A 210 -33.03 5.61 -3.48
CA ALA A 210 -34.09 4.64 -3.69
C ALA A 210 -33.95 3.51 -2.65
N HIS A 211 -35.09 3.20 -2.03
CA HIS A 211 -35.42 2.06 -1.17
C HIS A 211 -35.27 2.22 0.35
N ARG A 212 -36.40 2.60 0.97
CA ARG A 212 -36.82 2.10 2.29
C ARG A 212 -37.09 0.60 2.15
N VAL A 213 -36.47 -0.19 3.03
CA VAL A 213 -36.85 -1.58 3.30
C VAL A 213 -38.13 -1.57 4.11
N ALA A 214 -39.13 -2.35 3.68
CA ALA A 214 -40.24 -2.83 4.49
C ALA A 214 -40.10 -4.35 4.59
#